data_AF-A0A9X5UFA9-F1
#
_entry.id   AF-A0A9X5UFA9-F1
#
_cell.length_a   1.000
_cell.length_b   1.000
_cell.length_c   1.000
_cell.angle_alpha   90.00
_cell.angle_beta   90.00
_cell.angle_gamma   90.00
#
_symmetry.space_group_name_H-M   'P 1'
#
loop_
_entity.id
_entity.type
_entity.pdbx_description
1 polymer ?
#
loop_
_entity_poly.entity_id
_entity_poly.type
_entity_poly.pdbx_seq_one_letter_code
_entity_poly.pdbx_strand_id
1 'polypeptide(L)'
;MLTSPPARTPTSTLARAFHGWAAILLIAAVPVAVVGLLGQDDYPGVPRSELDYAVRPLDIPAGRMTTIGVVALLLAAAAAALLLHGGRRGAADPRRWQVMCPLVGVGVILGFGYHVATAGVIGANIGFGLVIFFGVPLVAMLLVVAAAREWALRAEARRRAP
;
A
#
# COMPACT_ATOMS: atom_id res chain seq x y z
N MET A 1 41.90 29.44 -14.12
CA MET A 1 41.74 28.47 -13.02
C MET A 1 40.40 27.75 -13.23
N LEU A 2 40.43 26.56 -13.84
CA LEU A 2 39.22 25.74 -14.07
C LEU A 2 38.99 24.91 -12.80
N THR A 3 38.01 25.28 -11.99
CA THR A 3 37.57 24.46 -10.86
C THR A 3 36.89 23.21 -11.41
N SER A 4 37.50 22.04 -11.21
CA SER A 4 36.90 20.76 -11.55
C SER A 4 35.52 20.62 -10.89
N PRO A 5 34.50 20.10 -11.60
CA PRO A 5 33.18 19.91 -11.01
C PRO A 5 33.25 18.88 -9.87
N PRO A 6 32.51 19.09 -8.77
CA PRO A 6 32.53 18.18 -7.64
C PRO A 6 32.06 16.78 -8.08
N ALA A 7 32.92 15.79 -7.86
CA ALA A 7 32.63 14.39 -8.10
C ALA A 7 31.42 13.98 -7.24
N ARG A 8 30.31 13.61 -7.89
CA ARG A 8 29.14 13.05 -7.18
C ARG A 8 29.56 11.75 -6.51
N THR A 9 29.53 11.72 -5.18
CA THR A 9 29.83 10.52 -4.42
C THR A 9 28.81 9.40 -4.69
N PRO A 10 29.26 8.16 -4.95
CA PRO A 10 28.40 7.01 -5.29
C PRO A 10 27.44 6.59 -4.16
N THR A 11 27.70 7.02 -2.92
CA THR A 11 26.86 6.77 -1.74
C THR A 11 25.45 7.38 -1.84
N SER A 12 25.27 8.45 -2.62
CA SER A 12 23.97 9.14 -2.75
C SER A 12 22.95 8.39 -3.63
N THR A 13 23.40 7.48 -4.50
CA THR A 13 22.51 6.77 -5.44
C THR A 13 21.93 5.52 -4.81
N LEU A 14 22.77 4.74 -4.10
CA LEU A 14 22.34 3.54 -3.37
C LEU A 14 21.33 3.87 -2.28
N ALA A 15 21.56 4.93 -1.49
CA ALA A 15 20.64 5.36 -0.45
C ALA A 15 19.27 5.74 -1.02
N ARG A 16 19.23 6.44 -2.17
CA ARG A 16 17.98 6.80 -2.85
C ARG A 16 17.24 5.59 -3.42
N ALA A 17 17.97 4.66 -4.04
CA ALA A 17 17.39 3.42 -4.55
C ALA A 17 16.77 2.61 -3.40
N PHE A 18 17.47 2.52 -2.27
CA PHE A 18 17.00 1.80 -1.10
C PHE A 18 15.72 2.40 -0.48
N HIS A 19 15.62 3.74 -0.41
CA HIS A 19 14.38 4.42 0.01
C HIS A 19 13.23 4.19 -0.97
N GLY A 20 13.52 4.16 -2.29
CA GLY A 20 12.53 3.82 -3.30
C GLY A 20 11.99 2.41 -3.12
N TRP A 21 12.88 1.43 -2.90
CA TRP A 21 12.49 0.04 -2.62
C TRP A 21 11.67 -0.10 -1.34
N ALA A 22 12.05 0.58 -0.26
CA ALA A 22 11.27 0.58 0.98
C ALA A 22 9.85 1.16 0.77
N ALA A 23 9.73 2.22 -0.04
CA ALA A 23 8.43 2.79 -0.38
C ALA A 23 7.54 1.81 -1.16
N ILE A 24 8.11 1.17 -2.19
CA ILE A 24 7.42 0.16 -3.00
C ILE A 24 6.99 -1.02 -2.11
N LEU A 25 7.90 -1.50 -1.25
CA LEU A 25 7.64 -2.60 -0.34
C LEU A 25 6.48 -2.27 0.62
N LEU A 26 6.48 -1.08 1.23
CA LEU A 26 5.39 -0.64 2.09
C LEU A 26 4.05 -0.66 1.35
N ILE A 27 3.99 -0.04 0.18
CA ILE A 27 2.74 0.09 -0.59
C ILE A 27 2.22 -1.29 -1.03
N ALA A 28 3.11 -2.18 -1.47
CA ALA A 28 2.75 -3.52 -1.93
C ALA A 28 2.39 -4.48 -0.79
N ALA A 29 3.05 -4.36 0.37
CA ALA A 29 2.82 -5.26 1.51
C ALA A 29 1.50 -4.98 2.23
N VAL A 30 1.03 -3.74 2.26
CA VAL A 30 -0.21 -3.34 2.96
C VAL A 30 -1.46 -4.10 2.49
N PRO A 31 -1.82 -4.16 1.19
CA PRO A 31 -3.01 -4.91 0.77
C PRO A 31 -2.90 -6.40 1.12
N VAL A 32 -1.70 -6.98 0.99
CA VAL A 32 -1.45 -8.39 1.34
C VAL A 32 -1.61 -8.63 2.84
N ALA A 33 -1.11 -7.72 3.68
CA ALA A 33 -1.28 -7.77 5.12
C ALA A 33 -2.77 -7.72 5.49
N VAL A 34 -3.52 -6.80 4.90
CA VAL A 34 -4.96 -6.65 5.17
C VAL A 34 -5.73 -7.91 4.79
N VAL A 35 -5.52 -8.44 3.58
CA VAL A 35 -6.18 -9.67 3.13
C VAL A 35 -5.83 -10.87 4.02
N GLY A 36 -4.55 -11.07 4.32
CA GLY A 36 -4.11 -12.22 5.11
C GLY A 36 -4.56 -12.16 6.57
N LEU A 37 -4.65 -10.96 7.16
CA LEU A 37 -5.05 -10.78 8.55
C LEU A 37 -6.57 -10.80 8.76
N LEU A 38 -7.34 -10.28 7.80
CA LEU A 38 -8.80 -10.37 7.84
C LEU A 38 -9.28 -11.81 7.56
N GLY A 39 -8.53 -12.56 6.76
CA GLY A 39 -8.85 -13.95 6.45
C GLY A 39 -10.11 -14.07 5.59
N GLN A 40 -10.80 -15.19 5.74
CA GLN A 40 -11.99 -15.53 4.96
C GLN A 40 -13.23 -15.39 5.85
N ASP A 41 -14.24 -14.66 5.37
CA ASP A 41 -15.50 -14.42 6.09
C ASP A 41 -16.66 -15.12 5.35
N ASP A 42 -16.83 -16.41 5.65
CA ASP A 42 -17.89 -17.25 5.08
C ASP A 42 -19.07 -17.33 6.07
N TYR A 43 -20.32 -17.32 5.57
CA TYR A 43 -21.50 -17.44 6.41
C TYR A 43 -21.46 -18.75 7.24
N PRO A 44 -21.59 -18.68 8.58
CA PRO A 44 -21.36 -19.83 9.44
C PRO A 44 -22.44 -20.90 9.28
N GLY A 45 -22.04 -22.17 9.34
CA GLY A 45 -22.96 -23.31 9.32
C GLY A 45 -23.48 -23.71 7.93
N VAL A 46 -22.99 -23.06 6.86
CA VAL A 46 -23.37 -23.36 5.48
C VAL A 46 -22.16 -23.92 4.72
N PRO A 47 -22.31 -25.03 3.97
CA PRO A 47 -21.24 -25.55 3.12
C PRO A 47 -20.81 -24.52 2.06
N ARG A 48 -19.51 -24.42 1.78
CA ARG A 48 -18.98 -23.50 0.76
C ARG A 48 -19.60 -23.66 -0.64
N SER A 49 -20.13 -24.84 -0.96
CA SER A 49 -20.82 -25.11 -2.23
C SER A 49 -22.16 -24.39 -2.36
N GLU A 50 -22.75 -23.95 -1.25
CA GLU A 50 -24.04 -23.27 -1.18
C GLU A 50 -23.89 -21.76 -0.97
N LEU A 51 -22.65 -21.27 -0.86
CA LEU A 51 -22.36 -19.84 -0.69
C LEU A 51 -22.18 -19.15 -2.04
N ASP A 52 -22.77 -17.96 -2.13
CA ASP A 52 -22.59 -17.05 -3.24
C ASP A 52 -21.38 -16.14 -2.98
N TYR A 53 -20.52 -16.01 -3.98
CA TYR A 53 -19.32 -15.19 -3.94
C TYR A 53 -19.35 -14.19 -5.09
N ALA A 54 -19.04 -12.92 -4.81
CA ALA A 54 -18.82 -11.95 -5.88
C ALA A 54 -17.50 -12.27 -6.63
N VAL A 55 -16.47 -12.66 -5.89
CA VAL A 55 -15.19 -13.18 -6.40
C VAL A 55 -14.85 -14.45 -5.61
N ARG A 56 -14.51 -15.55 -6.29
CA ARG A 56 -14.12 -16.78 -5.59
C ARG A 56 -12.80 -16.57 -4.82
N PRO A 57 -12.73 -16.95 -3.55
CA PRO A 57 -11.49 -16.88 -2.78
C PRO A 57 -10.43 -17.82 -3.35
N LEU A 58 -9.17 -17.47 -3.14
CA LEU A 58 -8.06 -18.37 -3.42
C LEU A 58 -8.14 -19.59 -2.49
N ASP A 59 -7.91 -20.79 -3.03
CA ASP A 59 -7.89 -22.03 -2.25
C ASP A 59 -6.56 -22.16 -1.49
N ILE A 60 -6.38 -21.28 -0.51
CA ILE A 60 -5.23 -21.22 0.37
C ILE A 60 -5.73 -21.57 1.78
N PRO A 61 -5.12 -22.56 2.47
CA PRO A 61 -5.47 -22.85 3.85
C PRO A 61 -5.38 -21.61 4.72
N ALA A 62 -6.39 -21.37 5.57
CA ALA A 62 -6.50 -20.16 6.38
C ALA A 62 -5.20 -19.83 7.14
N GLY A 63 -4.58 -20.84 7.78
CA GLY A 63 -3.32 -20.64 8.50
C GLY A 63 -2.15 -20.15 7.62
N ARG A 64 -2.10 -20.53 6.34
CA ARG A 64 -1.09 -20.03 5.40
C ARG A 64 -1.37 -18.58 5.00
N MET A 65 -2.64 -18.26 4.76
CA MET A 65 -3.05 -16.89 4.41
C MET A 65 -2.75 -15.92 5.56
N THR A 66 -3.03 -16.31 6.81
CA THR A 66 -2.66 -15.54 8.00
C THR A 66 -1.15 -15.40 8.14
N THR A 67 -0.38 -16.47 7.91
CA THR A 67 1.09 -16.39 7.95
C THR A 67 1.63 -15.39 6.93
N ILE A 68 1.11 -15.43 5.69
CA ILE A 68 1.46 -14.45 4.64
C ILE A 68 1.09 -13.03 5.08
N GLY A 69 -0.10 -12.84 5.66
CA GLY A 69 -0.56 -11.55 6.19
C GLY A 69 0.35 -11.00 7.29
N VAL A 70 0.76 -11.85 8.24
CA VAL A 70 1.70 -11.49 9.31
C VAL A 70 3.07 -11.12 8.75
N VAL A 71 3.61 -11.91 7.83
CA VAL A 71 4.90 -11.60 7.18
C VAL A 71 4.82 -10.28 6.43
N ALA A 72 3.75 -10.05 5.66
CA ALA A 72 3.52 -8.80 4.96
C ALA A 72 3.41 -7.61 5.93
N LEU A 73 2.72 -7.77 7.06
CA LEU A 73 2.63 -6.73 8.09
C LEU A 73 4.01 -6.38 8.67
N LEU A 74 4.82 -7.39 8.98
CA LEU A 74 6.18 -7.19 9.50
C LEU A 74 7.06 -6.47 8.47
N LEU A 75 6.96 -6.82 7.19
CA LEU A 75 7.67 -6.14 6.10
C LEU A 75 7.20 -4.69 5.93
N ALA A 76 5.89 -4.43 6.00
CA ALA A 76 5.34 -3.09 5.97
C ALA A 76 5.84 -2.24 7.16
N ALA A 77 5.84 -2.80 8.37
CA ALA A 77 6.34 -2.13 9.56
C ALA A 77 7.84 -1.84 9.47
N ALA A 78 8.64 -2.80 8.99
CA ALA A 78 10.08 -2.61 8.77
C ALA A 78 10.37 -1.53 7.71
N ALA A 79 9.63 -1.53 6.60
CA ALA A 79 9.75 -0.51 5.56
C ALA A 79 9.36 0.89 6.08
N ALA A 80 8.26 1.00 6.82
CA ALA A 80 7.84 2.25 7.45
C ALA A 80 8.88 2.75 8.45
N ALA A 81 9.39 1.89 9.32
CA ALA A 81 10.43 2.22 10.30
C ALA A 81 11.71 2.72 9.60
N LEU A 82 12.12 2.07 8.51
CA LEU A 82 13.28 2.49 7.73
C LEU A 82 13.10 3.89 7.13
N LEU A 83 11.94 4.16 6.54
CA LEU A 83 11.61 5.46 5.95
C LEU A 83 11.55 6.57 7.01
N LEU A 84 10.98 6.27 8.18
CA LEU A 84 10.94 7.20 9.32
C LEU A 84 12.35 7.48 9.86
N HIS A 85 13.19 6.45 9.99
CA HIS A 85 14.55 6.60 10.49
C HIS A 85 15.43 7.41 9.54
N GLY A 86 15.27 7.19 8.22
CA GLY A 86 15.90 8.01 7.19
C GLY A 86 15.46 9.48 7.25
N GLY A 87 14.17 9.74 7.50
CA GLY A 87 13.63 11.09 7.69
C GLY A 87 14.20 11.81 8.92
N ARG A 88 14.32 11.12 10.06
CA ARG A 88 14.86 11.70 11.30
C ARG A 88 16.35 12.05 11.22
N ARG A 89 17.10 11.36 10.37
CA ARG A 89 18.53 11.65 10.11
C ARG A 89 18.74 12.73 9.04
N GLY A 90 17.68 13.38 8.57
CA GLY A 90 17.75 14.40 7.52
C GLY A 90 18.06 13.84 6.13
N ALA A 91 18.04 12.50 5.96
CA ALA A 91 18.38 11.85 4.70
C ALA A 91 17.17 11.72 3.75
N ALA A 92 15.95 11.92 4.25
CA ALA A 92 14.71 11.84 3.48
C ALA A 92 13.79 13.05 3.77
N ASP A 93 13.16 13.58 2.72
CA ASP A 93 12.19 14.67 2.83
C ASP A 93 10.90 14.17 3.52
N PRO A 94 10.54 14.67 4.71
CA PRO A 94 9.34 14.24 5.43
C PRO A 94 8.06 14.51 4.63
N ARG A 95 8.06 15.44 3.66
CA ARG A 95 6.92 15.71 2.78
C ARG A 95 6.55 14.50 1.90
N ARG A 96 7.46 13.55 1.67
CA ARG A 96 7.16 12.31 0.94
C ARG A 96 6.04 11.48 1.59
N TRP A 97 5.87 11.58 2.91
CA TRP A 97 4.73 10.94 3.58
C TRP A 97 3.37 11.44 3.07
N GLN A 98 3.28 12.65 2.54
CA GLN A 98 2.04 13.17 1.93
C GLN A 98 1.64 12.41 0.66
N VAL A 99 2.60 11.75 -0.02
CA VAL A 99 2.34 10.87 -1.18
C VAL A 99 2.12 9.43 -0.70
N MET A 100 2.91 8.98 0.27
CA MET A 100 2.89 7.60 0.73
C MET A 100 1.64 7.26 1.55
N CYS A 101 1.18 8.15 2.42
CA CYS A 101 -0.02 7.89 3.25
C CYS A 101 -1.28 7.62 2.41
N PRO A 102 -1.61 8.43 1.37
CA PRO A 102 -2.72 8.09 0.48
C PRO A 102 -2.56 6.75 -0.23
N LEU A 103 -1.35 6.41 -0.69
CA LEU A 103 -1.09 5.14 -1.38
C LEU A 103 -1.21 3.92 -0.45
N VAL A 104 -0.76 4.05 0.80
CA VAL A 104 -1.01 3.05 1.85
C VAL A 104 -2.51 2.92 2.09
N GLY A 105 -3.25 4.04 2.16
CA GLY A 105 -4.72 4.03 2.25
C GLY A 105 -5.39 3.29 1.10
N VAL A 106 -4.91 3.47 -0.14
CA VAL A 106 -5.37 2.69 -1.30
C VAL A 106 -5.12 1.20 -1.08
N GLY A 107 -3.93 0.82 -0.62
CA GLY A 107 -3.62 -0.58 -0.27
C GLY A 107 -4.58 -1.16 0.76
N VAL A 108 -4.94 -0.40 1.79
CA VAL A 108 -5.91 -0.82 2.81
C VAL A 108 -7.29 -1.05 2.20
N ILE A 109 -7.79 -0.08 1.42
CA ILE A 109 -9.12 -0.18 0.80
C ILE A 109 -9.18 -1.34 -0.19
N LEU A 110 -8.13 -1.57 -0.97
CA LEU A 110 -8.06 -2.70 -1.90
C LEU A 110 -8.05 -4.04 -1.17
N GLY A 111 -7.24 -4.17 -0.11
CA GLY A 111 -7.20 -5.40 0.68
C GLY A 111 -8.53 -5.69 1.37
N PHE A 112 -9.14 -4.67 1.96
CA PHE A 112 -10.48 -4.77 2.58
C PHE A 112 -11.55 -5.10 1.52
N GLY A 113 -11.52 -4.41 0.38
CA GLY A 113 -12.47 -4.64 -0.71
C GLY A 113 -12.38 -6.06 -1.27
N TYR A 114 -11.18 -6.62 -1.39
CA TYR A 114 -10.98 -8.01 -1.78
C TYR A 114 -11.57 -8.98 -0.73
N HIS A 115 -11.33 -8.73 0.56
CA HIS A 115 -11.92 -9.53 1.64
C HIS A 115 -13.46 -9.52 1.57
N VAL A 116 -14.07 -8.35 1.40
CA VAL A 116 -15.53 -8.24 1.24
C VAL A 116 -16.02 -8.92 -0.04
N ALA A 117 -15.30 -8.79 -1.14
CA ALA A 117 -15.66 -9.42 -2.42
C ALA A 117 -15.60 -10.96 -2.38
N THR A 118 -14.72 -11.49 -1.52
CA THR A 118 -14.49 -12.92 -1.35
C THR A 118 -15.26 -13.53 -0.18
N ALA A 119 -16.01 -12.72 0.57
CA ALA A 119 -16.90 -13.21 1.62
C ALA A 119 -18.01 -14.09 1.01
N GLY A 120 -18.20 -15.28 1.56
CA GLY A 120 -19.25 -16.20 1.16
C GLY A 120 -20.55 -15.86 1.87
N VAL A 121 -21.56 -15.42 1.12
CA VAL A 121 -22.86 -15.01 1.66
C VAL A 121 -23.99 -15.85 1.07
N ILE A 122 -25.17 -15.77 1.68
CA ILE A 122 -26.41 -16.31 1.08
C ILE A 122 -27.06 -15.18 0.30
N GLY A 123 -27.10 -15.27 -1.03
CA GLY A 123 -27.68 -14.26 -1.90
C GLY A 123 -26.73 -13.09 -2.23
N ALA A 124 -27.27 -11.87 -2.29
CA ALA A 124 -26.53 -10.71 -2.79
C ALA A 124 -25.57 -10.12 -1.73
N ASN A 125 -24.29 -9.97 -2.09
CA ASN A 125 -23.28 -9.33 -1.24
C ASN A 125 -23.44 -7.80 -1.27
N ILE A 126 -24.30 -7.27 -0.39
CA ILE A 126 -24.53 -5.81 -0.22
C ILE A 126 -23.24 -5.10 0.19
N GLY A 127 -22.39 -5.75 1.00
CA GLY A 127 -21.10 -5.21 1.41
C GLY A 127 -20.20 -4.89 0.20
N PHE A 128 -20.16 -5.78 -0.78
CA PHE A 128 -19.39 -5.56 -2.00
C PHE A 128 -19.95 -4.39 -2.82
N GLY A 129 -21.28 -4.24 -2.88
CA GLY A 129 -21.92 -3.07 -3.46
C GLY A 129 -21.50 -1.75 -2.81
N LEU A 130 -21.42 -1.71 -1.46
CA LEU A 130 -20.93 -0.54 -0.72
C LEU A 130 -19.44 -0.27 -0.97
N VAL A 131 -18.62 -1.31 -1.05
CA VAL A 131 -17.20 -1.18 -1.41
C VAL A 131 -17.04 -0.59 -2.81
N ILE A 132 -17.83 -1.00 -3.79
CA ILE A 132 -17.79 -0.39 -5.13
C ILE A 132 -18.24 1.06 -5.05
N PHE A 133 -19.38 1.34 -4.41
CA PHE A 133 -20.00 2.66 -4.43
C PHE A 133 -19.17 3.71 -3.68
N PHE A 134 -18.57 3.37 -2.54
CA PHE A 134 -17.79 4.30 -1.73
C PHE A 134 -16.28 4.10 -1.84
N GLY A 135 -15.83 2.84 -1.91
CA GLY A 135 -14.42 2.50 -1.95
C GLY A 135 -13.74 2.92 -3.26
N VAL A 136 -14.38 2.73 -4.42
CA VAL A 136 -13.79 3.11 -5.71
C VAL A 136 -13.62 4.64 -5.83
N PRO A 137 -14.63 5.49 -5.54
CA PRO A 137 -14.43 6.94 -5.53
C PRO A 137 -13.36 7.38 -4.53
N LEU A 138 -13.31 6.75 -3.36
CA LEU A 138 -12.30 7.06 -2.34
C LEU A 138 -10.89 6.70 -2.82
N VAL A 139 -10.70 5.53 -3.44
CA VAL A 139 -9.42 5.14 -4.06
C VAL A 139 -9.03 6.14 -5.14
N ALA A 140 -9.95 6.51 -6.03
CA ALA A 140 -9.69 7.50 -7.07
C ALA A 140 -9.25 8.85 -6.47
N MET A 141 -9.94 9.32 -5.43
CA MET A 141 -9.58 10.55 -4.71
C MET A 141 -8.18 10.46 -4.09
N LEU A 142 -7.84 9.35 -3.42
CA LEU A 142 -6.52 9.16 -2.82
C LEU A 142 -5.40 9.11 -3.86
N LEU A 143 -5.64 8.49 -5.01
CA LEU A 143 -4.69 8.47 -6.13
C LEU A 143 -4.48 9.88 -6.71
N VAL A 144 -5.55 10.65 -6.89
CA VAL A 144 -5.46 12.06 -7.33
C VAL A 144 -4.66 12.89 -6.34
N VAL A 145 -4.91 12.73 -5.03
CA VAL A 145 -4.15 13.42 -3.97
C VAL A 145 -2.67 13.03 -4.02
N ALA A 146 -2.35 11.75 -4.14
CA ALA A 146 -0.97 11.28 -4.24
C ALA A 146 -0.24 11.88 -5.46
N ALA A 147 -0.91 11.87 -6.62
CA ALA A 147 -0.36 12.43 -7.86
C ALA A 147 -0.16 13.95 -7.77
N ALA A 148 -1.13 14.68 -7.22
CA ALA A 148 -1.04 16.13 -7.02
C ALA A 148 0.10 16.49 -6.07
N ARG A 149 0.29 15.73 -4.99
CA ARG A 149 1.40 15.94 -4.04
C ARG A 149 2.75 15.66 -4.67
N GLU A 150 2.89 14.56 -5.41
CA GLU A 150 4.13 14.25 -6.13
C GLU A 150 4.46 15.33 -7.16
N TRP A 151 3.46 15.85 -7.88
CA TRP A 151 3.66 16.92 -8.84
C TRP A 151 4.08 18.22 -8.16
N ALA A 152 3.45 18.60 -7.06
CA ALA A 152 3.81 19.79 -6.27
C ALA A 152 5.26 19.72 -5.78
N LEU A 153 5.69 18.57 -5.25
CA LEU A 153 7.07 18.36 -4.77
C LEU A 153 8.09 18.48 -5.93
N ARG A 154 7.77 17.94 -7.10
CA ARG A 154 8.61 18.08 -8.31
C ARG A 154 8.67 19.53 -8.80
N ALA A 155 7.56 20.26 -8.75
CA ALA A 155 7.51 21.66 -9.16
C ALA A 155 8.33 22.55 -8.21
N GLU A 156 8.25 22.34 -6.90
CA GLU A 156 9.07 23.04 -5.91
C GLU A 156 10.56 22.77 -6.11
N ALA A 157 10.94 21.51 -6.39
CA ALA A 157 12.33 21.15 -6.65
C ALA A 157 12.89 21.84 -7.91
N ARG A 158 12.08 21.95 -8.99
CA ARG A 158 12.47 22.66 -10.22
C ARG A 158 12.64 24.16 -10.00
N ARG A 159 11.78 24.79 -9.20
CA ARG A 159 11.87 26.23 -8.88
C ARG A 159 13.10 26.60 -8.04
N ARG A 160 13.69 25.63 -7.33
CA ARG A 160 14.89 25.82 -6.49
C ARG A 160 16.19 25.42 -7.20
N ALA A 161 16.11 24.89 -8.42
CA ALA A 161 17.30 24.65 -9.24
C ALA A 161 17.75 25.98 -9.86
N PRO A 162 19.00 26.42 -9.63
CA PRO A 162 19.55 27.66 -10.20
C PRO A 162 19.75 27.55 -11.73
#